data_AF-A0AA37ELT1-F1
#
_entry.id   AF-A0AA37ELT1-F1
#
_cell.length_a   1.000
_cell.length_b   1.000
_cell.length_c   1.000
_cell.angle_alpha   90.00
_cell.angle_beta   90.00
_cell.angle_gamma   90.00
#
_symmetry.space_group_name_H-M   'P 1'
#
loop_
_entity.id
_entity.type
_entity.pdbx_description
1 polymer ?
#
loop_
_entity_poly.entity_id
_entity_poly.type
_entity_poly.pdbx_seq_one_letter_code
_entity_poly.pdbx_strand_id
1 'polypeptide(L)'
;MDRKQAVTILKRKTTIPGDGYTWEQINEAIDMAIAALSPPNDPLTLEELRKMDGEPAWWDDGEESCWGIISVDSAGMWGGIPFLRGRWRQVNFEYNIEERKMRIYRRPPEGEVDT
;
A
#
# COMPACT_ATOMS: atom_id res chain seq x y z
N MET A 1 -10.88 0.85 13.55
CA MET A 1 -10.66 2.25 13.96
C MET A 1 -10.01 2.94 12.79
N ASP A 2 -10.66 3.93 12.18
CA ASP A 2 -10.12 4.61 11.01
C ASP A 2 -9.10 5.71 11.37
N ARG A 3 -8.28 6.15 10.41
CA ARG A 3 -7.24 7.17 10.61
C ARG A 3 -7.81 8.49 11.16
N LYS A 4 -9.02 8.89 10.75
CA LYS A 4 -9.67 10.12 11.25
C LYS A 4 -10.11 9.97 12.70
N GLN A 5 -10.61 8.80 13.09
CA GLN A 5 -10.96 8.48 14.47
C GLN A 5 -9.71 8.48 15.36
N ALA A 6 -8.61 7.88 14.91
CA ALA A 6 -7.34 7.91 15.63
C ALA A 6 -6.84 9.35 15.86
N VAL A 7 -6.81 10.16 14.79
CA VAL A 7 -6.39 11.57 14.85
C VAL A 7 -7.33 12.40 15.73
N THR A 8 -8.63 12.14 15.72
CA THR A 8 -9.62 12.87 16.54
C THR A 8 -9.47 12.53 18.03
N ILE A 9 -9.19 11.26 18.35
CA ILE A 9 -8.91 10.82 19.73
C ILE A 9 -7.62 11.47 20.25
N LEU A 10 -6.58 11.53 19.42
CA LEU A 10 -5.32 12.21 19.75
C LEU A 10 -5.52 13.71 19.96
N LYS A 11 -6.23 14.41 19.06
CA LYS A 11 -6.52 15.84 19.17
C LYS A 11 -7.36 16.22 20.39
N ARG A 12 -8.22 15.32 20.89
CA ARG A 12 -9.08 15.59 22.06
C ARG A 12 -8.40 15.34 23.40
N LYS A 13 -7.28 14.59 23.46
CA LYS A 13 -6.63 14.20 24.72
C LYS A 13 -5.44 15.08 25.14
N THR A 14 -4.95 15.98 24.30
CA THR A 14 -3.80 16.85 24.64
C THR A 14 -4.27 18.23 25.13
N THR A 15 -4.76 18.28 26.36
CA THR A 15 -4.48 19.44 27.22
C THR A 15 -3.04 19.26 27.68
N ILE A 16 -2.06 19.93 27.07
CA ILE A 16 -0.71 19.99 27.65
C ILE A 16 -0.33 21.44 27.93
N PRO A 17 -0.69 21.95 29.11
CA PRO A 17 0.13 22.90 29.83
C PRO A 17 0.58 22.25 31.14
N GLY A 18 1.84 21.77 31.18
CA GLY A 18 2.46 21.25 32.41
C GLY A 18 3.70 20.36 32.25
N ASP A 19 3.99 19.84 31.05
CA ASP A 19 4.76 18.60 30.95
C ASP A 19 5.90 18.69 29.92
N GLY A 20 6.82 19.66 30.04
CA GLY A 20 8.18 19.63 29.47
C GLY A 20 8.44 19.42 27.95
N TYR A 21 7.44 19.12 27.13
CA TYR A 21 7.59 18.76 25.72
C TYR A 21 6.85 19.75 24.81
N THR A 22 7.45 20.06 23.66
CA THR A 22 6.84 20.91 22.64
C THR A 22 5.86 20.10 21.77
N TRP A 23 4.93 20.81 21.10
CA TRP A 23 4.03 20.20 20.11
C TRP A 23 4.78 19.52 18.96
N GLU A 24 5.96 20.02 18.59
CA GLU A 24 6.80 19.44 17.54
C GLU A 24 7.31 18.06 17.95
N GLN A 25 7.83 17.92 19.16
CA GLN A 25 8.31 16.63 19.69
C GLN A 25 7.19 15.59 19.76
N ILE A 26 5.97 16.03 20.09
CA ILE A 26 4.79 15.17 20.12
C ILE A 26 4.40 14.71 18.72
N ASN A 27 4.40 15.61 17.75
CA ASN A 27 4.09 15.25 16.37
C ASN A 27 5.12 14.28 15.80
N GLU A 28 6.40 14.52 16.03
CA GLU A 28 7.49 13.63 15.60
C GLU A 28 7.35 12.23 16.20
N ALA A 29 7.05 12.14 17.50
CA ALA A 29 6.83 10.86 18.17
C ALA A 29 5.59 10.12 17.61
N ILE A 30 4.54 10.85 17.24
CA ILE A 30 3.34 10.28 16.60
C ILE A 30 3.68 9.76 15.21
N ASP A 31 4.40 10.53 14.39
CA ASP A 31 4.77 10.12 13.04
C ASP A 31 5.68 8.89 13.08
N MET A 32 6.65 8.86 13.99
CA MET A 32 7.51 7.69 14.23
C MET A 32 6.70 6.46 14.66
N ALA A 33 5.73 6.63 15.57
CA ALA A 33 4.87 5.54 15.99
C ALA A 33 3.97 5.03 14.86
N ILE A 34 3.43 5.92 14.02
CA ILE A 34 2.62 5.54 12.85
C ILE A 34 3.48 4.78 11.83
N ALA A 35 4.71 5.23 11.56
CA ALA A 35 5.62 4.54 10.66
C ALA A 35 5.99 3.14 11.19
N ALA A 36 6.35 3.04 12.48
CA ALA A 36 6.70 1.77 13.11
C ALA A 36 5.52 0.78 13.21
N LEU A 37 4.28 1.28 13.32
CA LEU A 37 3.07 0.47 13.38
C LEU A 37 2.47 0.15 12.01
N SER A 38 2.93 0.82 10.95
CA SER A 38 2.47 0.52 9.60
C SER A 38 3.04 -0.83 9.18
N PRO A 39 2.23 -1.73 8.58
CA PRO A 39 2.75 -2.99 8.10
C PRO A 39 3.85 -2.72 7.06
N PRO A 40 4.93 -3.53 7.08
CA PRO A 40 6.00 -3.41 6.12
C PRO A 40 5.41 -3.51 4.70
N ASN A 41 5.94 -2.69 3.79
CA ASN A 41 5.53 -2.71 2.39
C ASN A 41 6.48 -3.60 1.58
N ASP A 42 6.62 -4.84 2.02
CA ASP A 42 7.39 -5.85 1.29
C ASP A 42 6.66 -6.26 0.00
N PRO A 43 7.37 -6.78 -1.01
CA PRO A 43 6.73 -7.35 -2.18
C PRO A 43 5.73 -8.44 -1.78
N LEU A 44 4.52 -8.36 -2.32
CA LEU A 44 3.46 -9.33 -2.09
C LEU A 44 3.86 -10.70 -2.65
N THR A 45 3.66 -11.72 -1.85
CA THR A 45 3.84 -13.11 -2.28
C THR A 45 2.69 -13.56 -3.19
N LEU A 46 2.91 -14.61 -3.98
CA LEU A 46 1.84 -15.18 -4.82
C LEU A 46 0.64 -15.66 -4.00
N GLU A 47 0.86 -16.18 -2.78
CA GLU A 47 -0.23 -16.61 -1.91
C GLU A 47 -1.08 -15.45 -1.40
N GLU A 48 -0.47 -14.29 -1.14
CA GLU A 48 -1.21 -13.09 -0.77
C GLU A 48 -1.98 -12.55 -1.97
N LEU A 49 -1.35 -12.48 -3.15
CA LEU A 49 -1.99 -12.02 -4.39
C LEU A 49 -3.20 -12.88 -4.75
N ARG A 50 -3.14 -14.19 -4.56
CA ARG A 50 -4.29 -15.11 -4.77
C ARG A 50 -5.50 -14.79 -3.89
N LYS A 51 -5.31 -14.08 -2.77
CA LYS A 51 -6.37 -13.67 -1.83
C LYS A 51 -6.87 -12.26 -2.09
N MET A 52 -6.28 -11.54 -3.05
CA MET A 52 -6.51 -10.12 -3.31
C MET A 52 -7.39 -9.87 -4.54
N ASP A 53 -8.21 -10.84 -4.98
CA ASP A 53 -9.09 -10.64 -6.14
C ASP A 53 -9.98 -9.40 -5.98
N GLY A 54 -9.93 -8.50 -6.97
CA GLY A 54 -10.61 -7.21 -6.96
C GLY A 54 -9.94 -6.11 -6.13
N GLU A 55 -8.85 -6.40 -5.41
CA GLU A 55 -8.12 -5.39 -4.63
C GLU A 55 -7.09 -4.64 -5.49
N PRO A 56 -6.83 -3.35 -5.19
CA PRO A 56 -5.78 -2.60 -5.84
C PRO A 56 -4.39 -3.04 -5.38
N ALA A 57 -3.44 -3.01 -6.31
CA ALA A 57 -2.03 -3.24 -6.04
C ALA A 57 -1.14 -2.35 -6.91
N TRP A 58 0.04 -2.02 -6.40
CA TRP A 58 1.05 -1.23 -7.08
C TRP A 58 2.05 -2.17 -7.76
N TRP A 59 2.30 -1.96 -9.05
CA TRP A 59 3.39 -2.61 -9.76
C TRP A 59 4.58 -1.66 -9.84
N ASP A 60 5.71 -2.11 -9.29
CA ASP A 60 7.00 -1.45 -9.42
C ASP A 60 7.74 -1.97 -10.66
N ASP A 61 7.79 -1.14 -11.70
CA ASP A 61 8.49 -1.37 -12.97
C ASP A 61 9.42 -0.18 -13.32
N GLY A 62 9.86 0.59 -12.32
CA GLY A 62 10.59 1.83 -12.54
C GLY A 62 9.71 2.92 -13.15
N GLU A 63 10.06 3.43 -14.33
CA GLU A 63 9.34 4.53 -15.00
C GLU A 63 7.91 4.16 -15.44
N GLU A 64 7.62 2.86 -15.59
CA GLU A 64 6.28 2.36 -15.97
C GLU A 64 5.45 1.89 -14.77
N SER A 65 5.90 2.21 -13.55
CA SER A 65 5.19 1.84 -12.32
C SER A 65 3.78 2.41 -12.29
N CYS A 66 2.82 1.57 -11.91
CA CYS A 66 1.42 1.98 -11.91
C CYS A 66 0.55 1.16 -10.96
N TRP A 67 -0.64 1.70 -10.69
CA TRP A 67 -1.70 0.98 -10.01
C TRP A 67 -2.44 0.06 -10.98
N GLY A 68 -2.79 -1.12 -10.49
CA GLY A 68 -3.73 -2.02 -11.13
C GLY A 68 -4.65 -2.68 -10.11
N ILE A 69 -5.57 -3.49 -10.61
CA ILE A 69 -6.47 -4.36 -9.84
C ILE A 69 -5.99 -5.79 -10.01
N ILE A 70 -5.85 -6.49 -8.90
CA ILE A 70 -5.57 -7.92 -8.92
C ILE A 70 -6.82 -8.67 -9.40
N SER A 71 -6.63 -9.56 -10.36
CA SER A 71 -7.67 -10.44 -10.86
C SER A 71 -7.25 -11.89 -10.66
N VAL A 72 -8.09 -12.68 -10.01
CA VAL A 72 -7.88 -14.11 -9.77
C VAL A 72 -9.16 -14.84 -10.09
N ASP A 73 -9.20 -15.52 -11.23
CA ASP A 73 -10.37 -16.32 -11.57
C ASP A 73 -10.50 -17.51 -10.61
N SER A 74 -11.72 -17.81 -10.17
CA SER A 74 -11.97 -18.94 -9.25
C SER A 74 -11.96 -20.31 -9.93
N ALA A 75 -12.02 -20.35 -11.27
CA ALA A 75 -12.12 -21.57 -12.07
C ALA A 75 -11.60 -21.33 -13.50
N GLY A 76 -11.46 -22.41 -14.28
CA GLY A 76 -10.99 -22.36 -15.67
C GLY A 76 -9.49 -22.64 -15.81
N MET A 77 -8.97 -22.54 -17.03
CA MET A 77 -7.56 -22.82 -17.35
C MET A 77 -6.58 -21.92 -16.56
N TRP A 78 -7.04 -20.73 -16.18
CA TRP A 78 -6.27 -19.72 -15.44
C TRP A 78 -6.71 -19.59 -13.97
N GLY A 79 -7.53 -20.52 -13.47
CA GLY A 79 -8.07 -20.46 -12.11
C GLY A 79 -6.97 -20.44 -11.04
N GLY A 80 -7.04 -19.50 -10.11
CA GLY A 80 -6.08 -19.33 -9.02
C GLY A 80 -4.75 -18.69 -9.43
N ILE A 81 -4.60 -18.25 -10.68
CA ILE A 81 -3.41 -17.52 -11.15
C ILE A 81 -3.71 -16.02 -11.02
N PRO A 82 -2.86 -15.25 -10.31
CA PRO A 82 -3.08 -13.82 -10.14
C PRO A 82 -2.57 -13.03 -11.36
N PHE A 83 -3.43 -12.16 -11.88
CA PHE A 83 -3.12 -11.19 -12.93
C PHE A 83 -3.22 -9.76 -12.38
N LEU A 84 -2.44 -8.84 -12.94
CA LEU A 84 -2.62 -7.41 -12.72
C LEU A 84 -3.34 -6.81 -13.93
N ARG A 85 -4.53 -6.27 -13.70
CA ARG A 85 -5.30 -5.51 -14.68
C ARG A 85 -5.09 -4.02 -14.45
N GLY A 86 -4.72 -3.28 -15.48
CA GLY A 86 -4.51 -1.85 -15.34
C GLY A 86 -4.67 -1.11 -16.65
N ARG A 87 -4.41 0.20 -16.59
CA ARG A 87 -4.43 1.07 -17.76
C ARG A 87 -3.19 1.94 -17.77
N TRP A 88 -2.43 1.85 -18.86
CA TRP A 88 -1.23 2.64 -19.07
C TRP A 88 -1.29 3.34 -20.43
N ARG A 89 -1.02 4.65 -20.47
CA ARG A 89 -1.03 5.47 -21.71
C ARG A 89 -2.25 5.21 -22.60
N GLN A 90 -3.44 5.17 -21.98
CA GLN A 90 -4.74 4.89 -22.61
C GLN A 90 -5.00 3.43 -23.03
N VAL A 91 -4.03 2.53 -22.92
CA VAL A 91 -4.14 1.11 -23.25
C VAL A 91 -4.43 0.27 -21.99
N ASN A 92 -5.40 -0.64 -22.08
CA ASN A 92 -5.66 -1.61 -21.02
C ASN A 92 -4.67 -2.77 -21.13
N PHE A 93 -4.16 -3.23 -20.00
CA PHE A 93 -3.34 -4.43 -19.93
C PHE A 93 -3.87 -5.40 -18.88
N GLU A 94 -3.54 -6.67 -19.09
CA GLU A 94 -3.75 -7.76 -18.13
C GLU A 94 -2.51 -8.66 -18.20
N TYR A 95 -1.77 -8.71 -17.11
CA TYR A 95 -0.48 -9.38 -17.06
C TYR A 95 -0.44 -10.46 -16.00
N ASN A 96 0.01 -11.66 -16.39
CA ASN A 96 0.29 -12.75 -15.46
C ASN A 96 1.48 -12.35 -14.57
N ILE A 97 1.22 -12.21 -13.27
CA ILE A 97 2.19 -11.68 -12.31
C ILE A 97 3.38 -12.62 -12.13
N GLU A 98 3.12 -13.93 -12.02
CA GLU A 98 4.14 -14.95 -11.80
C GLU A 98 5.04 -15.12 -13.04
N GLU A 99 4.42 -15.27 -14.21
CA GLU A 99 5.14 -15.49 -15.47
C GLU A 99 6.06 -14.32 -15.83
N ARG A 100 5.60 -13.09 -15.58
CA ARG A 100 6.38 -11.86 -15.83
C ARG A 100 7.31 -11.49 -14.68
N LYS A 101 7.27 -12.22 -13.55
CA LYS A 101 8.07 -11.94 -12.35
C LYS A 101 7.88 -10.51 -11.84
N MET A 102 6.65 -10.02 -11.85
CA MET A 102 6.34 -8.63 -11.49
C MET A 102 6.52 -8.40 -9.99
N ARG A 103 7.06 -7.22 -9.62
CA ARG A 103 7.18 -6.78 -8.23
C ARG A 103 5.93 -6.02 -7.84
N ILE A 104 5.04 -6.68 -7.10
CA ILE A 104 3.74 -6.12 -6.71
C ILE A 104 3.74 -5.75 -5.22
N TYR A 105 3.17 -4.61 -4.88
CA TYR A 105 3.11 -4.07 -3.52
C TYR A 105 1.68 -3.61 -3.19
N ARG A 106 1.38 -3.43 -1.89
CA ARG A 106 0.11 -2.82 -1.47
C ARG A 106 0.08 -1.31 -1.71
N ARG A 107 1.24 -0.67 -1.73
CA ARG A 107 1.43 0.76 -1.99
C ARG A 107 2.79 1.00 -2.67
N PRO A 108 3.03 2.19 -3.27
CA PRO A 108 4.36 2.54 -3.77
C PRO A 108 5.42 2.39 -2.68
N PRO A 109 6.63 1.90 -3.01
CA PRO A 109 7.76 1.89 -2.09
C PRO A 109 8.04 3.28 -1.49
N GLU A 110 8.49 3.31 -0.24
CA GLU A 110 8.80 4.56 0.45
C GLU A 110 10.21 5.03 0.03
N GLY A 111 10.25 5.85 -1.04
CA GLY A 111 11.45 6.41 -1.71
C GLY A 111 11.41 6.09 -3.22
N GLU A 112 11.54 7.00 -4.19
CA GLU A 112 12.01 8.39 -4.21
C GLU A 112 10.84 9.36 -4.39
N VAL A 113 10.73 10.33 -3.47
CA VAL A 113 10.08 11.60 -3.81
C VAL A 113 11.11 12.31 -4.67
N ASP A 114 10.87 12.40 -5.98
CA ASP A 114 11.62 13.32 -6.85
C ASP A 114 11.63 14.69 -6.16
N THR A 115 12.83 15.11 -5.74
CA THR A 115 13.13 16.44 -5.20
C THR A 115 12.96 17.52 -6.25
#